data_AF-A0A9J6PTD3-F1
#
_entry.id   AF-A0A9J6PTD3-F1
#
_cell.length_a   1.000
_cell.length_b   1.000
_cell.length_c   1.000
_cell.angle_alpha   90.00
_cell.angle_beta   90.00
_cell.angle_gamma   90.00
#
_symmetry.space_group_name_H-M   'P 1'
#
loop_
_entity.id
_entity.type
_entity.pdbx_description
1 polymer ?
#
loop_
_entity_poly.entity_id
_entity_poly.type
_entity_poly.pdbx_seq_one_letter_code
_entity_poly.pdbx_strand_id
1 'polypeptide(L)'
;MDQQDNDISILAGNSRVSRNNNGEIIVQAQLNAFDAALRFTRQCVDNGKPLPRLSVAFDHHGIFRLQFLDENLSNSQKRRPRLNHLHPSIRCIYQPVAEKYRIALSDIHAIHEDSARQHLAHTIASGDIPERLIRRMLTGSPAPNFSDNHEVSGQKLTCAAITKEYFERASGDHQHPNTLLEVFFENSDWSESLAYVRGLQLSHLLGVQAAIRLNLVNAAGEVSHGEQIAPRLSPGQEA
;
A
#
# COMPACT_ATOMS: atom_id res chain seq x y z
N MET A 1 -24.32 20.80 0.18
CA MET A 1 -24.01 19.36 0.14
C MET A 1 -23.08 19.11 1.30
N ASP A 2 -23.62 18.52 2.36
CA ASP A 2 -22.88 18.25 3.59
C ASP A 2 -21.76 17.26 3.27
N GLN A 3 -20.51 17.72 3.34
CA GLN A 3 -19.38 16.81 3.46
C GLN A 3 -19.57 16.11 4.80
N GLN A 4 -20.09 14.88 4.77
CA GLN A 4 -19.98 13.98 5.91
C GLN A 4 -18.54 14.04 6.43
N ASP A 5 -18.40 14.23 7.74
CA ASP A 5 -17.12 14.25 8.44
C ASP A 5 -16.52 12.84 8.37
N ASN A 6 -15.93 12.52 7.21
CA ASN A 6 -15.28 11.25 6.98
C ASN A 6 -13.90 11.32 7.61
N ASP A 7 -13.57 10.31 8.41
CA ASP A 7 -12.21 10.13 8.90
C ASP A 7 -11.29 9.81 7.73
N ILE A 8 -10.34 10.71 7.47
CA ILE A 8 -9.43 10.58 6.34
C ILE A 8 -8.20 9.80 6.78
N SER A 9 -7.91 8.71 6.07
CA SER A 9 -6.63 8.02 6.10
C SER A 9 -5.93 8.19 4.75
N ILE A 10 -4.60 8.20 4.76
CA ILE A 10 -3.79 8.47 3.59
C ILE A 10 -2.75 7.38 3.41
N LEU A 11 -2.68 6.86 2.18
CA LEU A 11 -1.61 5.98 1.73
C LEU A 11 -0.75 6.72 0.70
N ALA A 12 0.49 6.98 1.05
CA ALA A 12 1.40 7.88 0.36
C ALA A 12 2.46 7.12 -0.45
N GLY A 13 2.00 6.32 -1.41
CA GLY A 13 2.88 5.57 -2.31
C GLY A 13 3.13 4.11 -1.89
N ASN A 14 3.59 3.33 -2.87
CA ASN A 14 4.09 1.96 -2.68
C ASN A 14 5.49 1.86 -3.27
N SER A 15 6.49 2.23 -2.48
CA SER A 15 7.89 2.27 -2.90
C SER A 15 8.49 0.87 -2.90
N ARG A 16 9.47 0.60 -3.76
CA ARG A 16 10.15 -0.71 -3.79
C ARG A 16 11.50 -0.62 -3.13
N VAL A 17 11.83 -1.61 -2.29
CA VAL A 17 13.13 -1.73 -1.65
C VAL A 17 13.75 -3.11 -1.87
N SER A 18 15.04 -3.14 -2.15
CA SER A 18 15.79 -4.38 -2.32
C SER A 18 17.23 -4.20 -1.87
N ARG A 19 17.99 -5.30 -1.81
CA ARG A 19 19.45 -5.23 -1.69
C ARG A 19 20.08 -5.59 -3.02
N ASN A 20 21.09 -4.83 -3.44
CA ASN A 20 21.89 -5.18 -4.60
C ASN A 20 22.92 -6.28 -4.25
N ASN A 21 23.71 -6.70 -5.24
CA ASN A 21 24.73 -7.75 -5.07
C ASN A 21 25.83 -7.37 -4.06
N ASN A 22 26.01 -6.08 -3.77
CA ASN A 22 26.96 -5.57 -2.79
C ASN A 22 26.34 -5.48 -1.37
N GLY A 23 25.07 -5.86 -1.22
CA GLY A 23 24.34 -5.78 0.05
C GLY A 23 23.78 -4.40 0.38
N GLU A 24 23.92 -3.43 -0.52
CA GLU A 24 23.43 -2.05 -0.36
C GLU A 24 21.93 -1.99 -0.62
N ILE A 25 21.22 -1.15 0.13
CA ILE A 25 19.78 -0.96 -0.02
C ILE A 25 19.51 -0.03 -1.21
N ILE A 26 18.78 -0.55 -2.19
CA ILE A 26 18.27 0.20 -3.32
C ILE A 26 16.80 0.52 -3.08
N VAL A 27 16.41 1.77 -3.29
CA VAL A 27 15.05 2.25 -3.10
C VAL A 27 14.56 2.87 -4.41
N GLN A 28 13.48 2.33 -4.96
CA GLN A 28 12.69 2.97 -6.00
C GLN A 28 11.53 3.69 -5.30
N ALA A 29 11.79 4.92 -4.86
CA ALA A 29 10.83 5.70 -4.09
C ALA A 29 9.79 6.36 -4.98
N GLN A 30 8.53 6.33 -4.55
CA GLN A 30 7.43 7.10 -5.16
C GLN A 30 7.33 8.49 -4.52
N LEU A 31 8.36 9.33 -4.71
CA LEU A 31 8.47 10.62 -4.03
C LEU A 31 7.43 11.65 -4.46
N ASN A 32 6.95 11.61 -5.71
CA ASN A 32 5.89 12.52 -6.15
C ASN A 32 4.55 12.16 -5.49
N ALA A 33 4.25 10.86 -5.37
CA ALA A 33 3.08 10.40 -4.61
C ALA A 33 3.18 10.76 -3.13
N PHE A 34 4.38 10.60 -2.55
CA PHE A 34 4.64 10.98 -1.17
C PHE A 34 4.46 12.49 -0.95
N ASP A 35 5.04 13.33 -1.80
CA ASP A 35 4.91 14.79 -1.74
C ASP A 35 3.44 15.24 -1.85
N ALA A 36 2.70 14.70 -2.83
CA ALA A 36 1.29 15.01 -3.02
C ALA A 36 0.43 14.61 -1.81
N ALA A 37 0.72 13.44 -1.22
CA ALA A 37 0.02 12.96 -0.04
C ALA A 37 0.30 13.84 1.20
N LEU A 38 1.55 14.26 1.42
CA LEU A 38 1.90 15.17 2.51
C LEU A 38 1.29 16.56 2.32
N ARG A 39 1.26 17.06 1.07
CA ARG A 39 0.56 18.30 0.72
C ARG A 39 -0.92 18.22 1.08
N PHE A 40 -1.58 17.12 0.70
CA PHE A 40 -2.99 16.88 1.03
C PHE A 40 -3.21 16.75 2.55
N THR A 41 -2.32 16.05 3.25
CA THR A 41 -2.31 15.94 4.71
C THR A 41 -2.27 17.33 5.36
N ARG A 42 -1.39 18.21 4.88
CA ARG A 42 -1.24 19.58 5.38
C ARG A 42 -2.49 20.41 5.11
N GLN A 43 -3.09 20.29 3.92
CA GLN A 43 -4.36 20.96 3.60
C GLN A 43 -5.48 20.56 4.55
N CYS A 44 -5.59 19.27 4.92
CA CYS A 44 -6.56 18.82 5.90
C CYS A 44 -6.36 19.51 7.26
N VAL A 45 -5.12 19.56 7.75
CA VAL A 45 -4.78 20.22 9.02
C VAL A 45 -5.02 21.73 8.97
N ASP A 46 -4.65 22.39 7.87
CA ASP A 46 -4.87 23.83 7.68
C ASP A 46 -6.37 24.17 7.64
N ASN A 47 -7.20 23.23 7.18
CA ASN A 47 -8.65 23.33 7.20
C ASN A 47 -9.29 22.95 8.56
N GLY A 48 -8.48 22.80 9.61
CA GLY A 48 -8.96 22.52 10.97
C GLY A 48 -9.28 21.06 11.27
N LYS A 49 -8.99 20.13 10.35
CA LYS A 49 -9.16 18.70 10.60
C LYS A 49 -7.99 18.15 11.44
N PRO A 50 -8.20 17.07 12.22
CA PRO A 50 -7.09 16.37 12.87
C PRO A 50 -6.10 15.85 11.82
N LEU A 51 -4.84 15.63 12.23
CA LEU A 51 -3.83 15.05 11.36
C LEU A 51 -4.31 13.66 10.87
N PRO A 52 -4.53 13.48 9.55
CA PRO A 52 -4.92 12.20 9.00
C PRO A 52 -3.92 11.10 9.36
N ARG A 53 -4.42 9.87 9.52
CA ARG A 53 -3.52 8.71 9.60
C ARG A 53 -2.75 8.62 8.30
N LEU A 54 -1.43 8.67 8.39
CA LEU A 54 -0.55 8.64 7.23
C LEU A 54 0.29 7.37 7.22
N SER A 55 0.33 6.72 6.06
CA SER A 55 1.09 5.49 5.84
C SER A 55 1.84 5.54 4.51
N VAL A 56 3.03 4.96 4.46
CA VAL A 56 3.77 4.66 3.23
C VAL A 56 3.96 3.16 3.16
N ALA A 57 3.75 2.59 1.99
CA ALA A 57 3.99 1.19 1.77
C ALA A 57 5.34 0.92 1.12
N PHE A 58 5.88 -0.25 1.46
CA PHE A 58 7.10 -0.79 0.91
C PHE A 58 6.85 -2.19 0.36
N ASP A 59 6.88 -2.30 -0.97
CA ASP A 59 7.16 -3.55 -1.66
C ASP A 59 8.65 -3.87 -1.46
N HIS A 60 8.98 -5.13 -1.23
CA HIS A 60 10.34 -5.50 -0.91
C HIS A 60 10.75 -6.90 -1.34
N HIS A 61 12.03 -7.02 -1.69
CA HIS A 61 12.71 -8.29 -1.94
C HIS A 61 13.50 -8.73 -0.71
N GLY A 62 13.16 -9.90 -0.15
CA GLY A 62 13.75 -10.45 1.08
C GLY A 62 12.90 -10.17 2.32
N ILE A 63 13.48 -10.35 3.52
CA ILE A 63 12.75 -10.24 4.80
C ILE A 63 12.82 -8.79 5.31
N PHE A 64 11.69 -8.07 5.32
CA PHE A 64 11.70 -6.62 5.57
C PHE A 64 12.28 -6.26 6.92
N ARG A 65 11.81 -6.98 7.94
CA ARG A 65 12.18 -6.76 9.35
C ARG A 65 13.66 -6.97 9.65
N LEU A 66 14.36 -7.72 8.79
CA LEU A 66 15.79 -8.00 8.96
C LEU A 66 16.65 -7.07 8.10
N GLN A 67 16.12 -6.59 6.97
CA GLN A 67 16.94 -5.97 5.94
C GLN A 67 16.79 -4.45 5.85
N PHE A 68 15.61 -3.91 6.20
CA PHE A 68 15.22 -2.53 5.91
C PHE A 68 14.76 -1.73 7.14
N LEU A 69 14.81 -2.34 8.33
CA LEU A 69 14.60 -1.65 9.60
C LEU A 69 15.93 -1.22 10.22
N ASP A 70 15.88 -0.19 11.06
CA ASP A 70 17.01 0.22 11.89
C ASP A 70 17.33 -0.84 12.97
N GLU A 71 18.54 -0.78 13.51
CA GLU A 71 18.97 -1.66 14.58
C GLU A 71 18.27 -1.29 15.91
N ASN A 72 18.29 -2.21 16.88
CA ASN A 72 17.81 -1.98 18.26
C ASN A 72 16.32 -1.63 18.42
N LEU A 73 15.47 -1.94 17.43
CA LEU A 73 14.03 -1.82 17.58
C LEU A 73 13.43 -2.92 18.47
N SER A 74 12.46 -2.54 19.31
CA SER A 74 11.62 -3.48 20.04
C SER A 74 10.74 -4.32 19.11
N ASN A 75 10.24 -5.45 19.61
CA ASN A 75 9.36 -6.33 18.82
C ASN A 75 8.06 -5.65 18.38
N SER A 76 7.51 -4.72 19.17
CA SER A 76 6.32 -3.96 18.80
C SER A 76 6.63 -2.98 17.66
N GLN A 77 7.76 -2.28 17.71
CA GLN A 77 8.22 -1.40 16.63
C GLN A 77 8.49 -2.17 15.33
N LYS A 78 9.09 -3.37 15.41
CA LYS A 78 9.28 -4.23 14.23
C LYS A 78 7.97 -4.73 13.62
N ARG A 79 6.92 -4.88 14.44
CA ARG A 79 5.59 -5.32 13.97
C ARG A 79 4.79 -4.19 13.35
N ARG A 80 4.95 -2.96 13.84
CA ARG A 80 4.25 -1.75 13.38
C ARG A 80 5.26 -0.62 13.18
N PRO A 81 6.13 -0.72 12.16
CA PRO A 81 7.18 0.26 11.97
C PRO A 81 6.59 1.61 11.50
N ARG A 82 7.41 2.64 11.69
CA ARG A 82 7.18 4.01 11.24
C ARG A 82 8.35 4.36 10.32
N LEU A 83 8.25 5.44 9.53
CA LEU A 83 9.35 5.81 8.65
C LEU A 83 10.65 6.08 9.42
N ASN A 84 10.59 6.66 10.63
CA ASN A 84 11.79 6.87 11.45
C ASN A 84 12.44 5.57 11.96
N HIS A 85 11.74 4.43 11.90
CA HIS A 85 12.27 3.10 12.25
C HIS A 85 12.93 2.38 11.07
N LEU A 86 12.89 2.94 9.87
CA LEU A 86 13.54 2.33 8.71
C LEU A 86 15.05 2.56 8.74
N HIS A 87 15.77 1.73 7.98
CA HIS A 87 17.21 1.88 7.80
C HIS A 87 17.57 3.32 7.36
N PRO A 88 18.66 3.93 7.87
CA PRO A 88 19.04 5.31 7.55
C PRO A 88 19.00 5.66 6.06
N SER A 89 19.50 4.77 5.20
CA SER A 89 19.50 4.98 3.74
C SER A 89 18.11 5.16 3.14
N ILE A 90 17.08 4.57 3.74
CA ILE A 90 15.69 4.74 3.32
C ILE A 90 15.15 6.05 3.90
N ARG A 91 15.40 6.33 5.20
CA ARG A 91 14.93 7.55 5.88
C ARG A 91 15.37 8.82 5.16
N CYS A 92 16.64 8.89 4.77
CA CYS A 92 17.23 10.04 4.09
C CYS A 92 16.53 10.39 2.77
N ILE A 93 15.83 9.45 2.14
CA ILE A 93 15.09 9.68 0.89
C ILE A 93 13.77 10.42 1.16
N TYR A 94 13.06 10.07 2.24
CA TYR A 94 11.76 10.66 2.57
C TYR A 94 11.87 11.92 3.44
N GLN A 95 12.94 12.04 4.23
CA GLN A 95 13.15 13.14 5.18
C GLN A 95 12.97 14.53 4.55
N PRO A 96 13.57 14.86 3.39
CA PRO A 96 13.47 16.22 2.83
C PRO A 96 12.03 16.61 2.48
N VAL A 97 11.24 15.64 1.98
CA VAL A 97 9.84 15.86 1.63
C VAL A 97 8.98 15.98 2.89
N ALA A 98 9.25 15.16 3.91
CA ALA A 98 8.56 15.24 5.21
C ALA A 98 8.78 16.58 5.92
N GLU A 99 10.03 17.08 5.91
CA GLU A 99 10.41 18.37 6.48
C GLU A 99 9.73 19.55 5.79
N LYS A 100 9.62 19.52 4.45
CA LYS A 100 8.91 20.53 3.67
C LYS A 100 7.49 20.79 4.18
N TYR A 101 6.80 19.73 4.63
CA TYR A 101 5.42 19.82 5.15
C TYR A 101 5.32 19.78 6.68
N ARG A 102 6.46 19.78 7.39
CA ARG A 102 6.55 19.72 8.86
C ARG A 102 5.83 18.52 9.46
N ILE A 103 5.92 17.36 8.81
CA ILE A 103 5.35 16.10 9.30
C ILE A 103 6.52 15.22 9.74
N ALA A 104 6.53 14.76 11.00
CA ALA A 104 7.63 13.95 11.50
C ALA A 104 7.56 12.53 10.93
N LEU A 105 8.71 11.93 10.60
CA LEU A 105 8.76 10.54 10.14
C LEU A 105 8.22 9.53 11.18
N SER A 106 8.17 9.90 12.46
CA SER A 106 7.55 9.11 13.53
C SER A 106 6.02 9.00 13.39
N ASP A 107 5.40 9.99 12.74
CA ASP A 107 3.95 10.06 12.59
C ASP A 107 3.47 9.26 11.37
N ILE A 108 4.40 8.83 10.52
CA ILE A 108 4.13 8.12 9.26
C ILE A 108 4.36 6.62 9.46
N HIS A 109 3.31 5.82 9.27
CA HIS A 109 3.43 4.36 9.34
C HIS A 109 4.18 3.81 8.13
N ALA A 110 5.07 2.85 8.37
CA ALA A 110 5.67 2.05 7.31
C ALA A 110 4.93 0.72 7.23
N ILE A 111 4.21 0.48 6.13
CA ILE A 111 3.50 -0.78 5.88
C ILE A 111 4.39 -1.64 4.99
N HIS A 112 4.58 -2.90 5.38
CA HIS A 112 5.33 -3.89 4.61
C HIS A 112 4.52 -5.19 4.52
N GLU A 113 4.69 -5.92 3.42
CA GLU A 113 3.75 -6.98 3.01
C GLU A 113 4.13 -8.41 3.47
N ASP A 114 5.12 -8.58 4.35
CA ASP A 114 5.54 -9.92 4.82
C ASP A 114 4.38 -10.78 5.34
N SER A 115 3.46 -10.19 6.12
CA SER A 115 2.30 -10.89 6.71
C SER A 115 1.20 -11.14 5.68
N ALA A 116 0.98 -10.19 4.79
CA ALA A 116 -0.12 -10.24 3.86
C ALA A 116 0.14 -11.19 2.68
N ARG A 117 1.41 -11.39 2.30
CA ARG A 117 1.83 -12.41 1.33
C ARG A 117 1.43 -13.82 1.74
N GLN A 118 1.59 -14.16 3.02
CA GLN A 118 1.23 -15.49 3.54
C GLN A 118 -0.29 -15.69 3.55
N HIS A 119 -1.03 -14.68 3.98
CA HIS A 119 -2.50 -14.71 3.96
C HIS A 119 -3.04 -14.79 2.53
N LEU A 120 -2.46 -14.03 1.59
CA LEU A 120 -2.87 -14.05 0.19
C LEU A 120 -2.58 -15.40 -0.47
N ALA A 121 -1.40 -15.98 -0.23
CA ALA A 121 -1.07 -17.32 -0.72
C ALA A 121 -2.06 -18.37 -0.21
N HIS A 122 -2.44 -18.28 1.07
CA HIS A 122 -3.48 -19.14 1.64
C HIS A 122 -4.85 -18.89 0.99
N THR A 123 -5.30 -17.63 0.84
CA THR A 123 -6.59 -17.30 0.22
C THR A 123 -6.67 -17.70 -1.25
N ILE A 124 -5.57 -17.60 -2.01
CA ILE A 124 -5.50 -18.10 -3.39
C ILE A 124 -5.60 -19.64 -3.41
N ALA A 125 -4.97 -20.32 -2.45
CA ALA A 125 -5.03 -21.77 -2.34
C ALA A 125 -6.39 -22.30 -1.83
N SER A 126 -7.14 -21.49 -1.08
CA SER A 126 -8.34 -21.91 -0.36
C SER A 126 -9.65 -21.25 -0.81
N GLY A 127 -9.63 -20.38 -1.82
CA GLY A 127 -10.79 -19.57 -2.21
C GLY A 127 -11.11 -19.60 -3.70
N ASP A 128 -12.39 -19.45 -4.04
CA ASP A 128 -12.90 -19.31 -5.42
C ASP A 128 -12.62 -17.90 -5.97
N ILE A 129 -11.35 -17.56 -6.13
CA ILE A 129 -10.95 -16.32 -6.81
C ILE A 129 -11.10 -16.54 -8.32
N PRO A 130 -11.82 -15.67 -9.07
CA PRO A 130 -11.94 -15.80 -10.51
C PRO A 130 -10.56 -15.89 -11.21
N GLU A 131 -10.38 -16.90 -12.07
CA GLU A 131 -9.08 -17.26 -12.67
C GLU A 131 -8.39 -16.12 -13.42
N ARG A 132 -9.17 -15.23 -14.05
CA ARG A 132 -8.67 -14.00 -14.70
C ARG A 132 -7.93 -13.08 -13.73
N LEU A 133 -8.31 -13.08 -12.45
CA LEU A 133 -7.67 -12.29 -11.40
C LEU A 133 -6.40 -12.97 -10.90
N ILE A 134 -6.42 -14.30 -10.75
CA ILE A 134 -5.26 -15.11 -10.39
C ILE A 134 -4.14 -14.91 -11.43
N ARG A 135 -4.44 -15.00 -12.72
CA ARG A 135 -3.46 -14.79 -13.81
C ARG A 135 -2.84 -13.40 -13.84
N ARG A 136 -3.55 -12.38 -13.31
CA ARG A 136 -3.03 -11.00 -13.17
C ARG A 136 -2.30 -10.76 -11.84
N MET A 137 -2.33 -11.71 -10.90
CA MET A 137 -1.57 -11.70 -9.63
C MET A 137 -0.25 -12.48 -9.74
N LEU A 138 -0.13 -13.32 -10.77
CA LEU A 138 1.05 -14.12 -11.07
C LEU A 138 1.85 -13.45 -12.19
N THR A 139 3.18 -13.50 -12.13
CA THR A 139 4.04 -13.14 -13.27
C THR A 139 4.88 -14.33 -13.71
N GLY A 140 4.93 -14.52 -15.02
CA GLY A 140 5.75 -15.50 -15.73
C GLY A 140 5.04 -15.82 -17.05
N SER A 141 5.68 -15.55 -18.19
CA SER A 141 5.18 -16.05 -19.47
C SER A 141 4.98 -17.56 -19.37
N PRO A 142 3.90 -18.16 -19.90
CA PRO A 142 3.92 -19.59 -20.15
C PRO A 142 5.09 -19.82 -21.12
N ALA A 143 6.14 -20.51 -20.66
CA ALA A 143 7.12 -21.06 -21.58
C ALA A 143 6.31 -21.93 -22.57
N PRO A 144 6.41 -21.70 -23.88
CA PRO A 144 5.73 -22.56 -24.81
C PRO A 144 6.42 -23.92 -24.72
N ASN A 145 5.63 -24.92 -24.36
CA ASN A 145 5.97 -26.34 -24.27
C ASN A 145 6.76 -26.69 -22.99
N PHE A 146 6.12 -27.34 -22.03
CA PHE A 146 6.67 -28.56 -21.42
C PHE A 146 5.54 -29.39 -20.81
N SER A 147 5.59 -30.67 -21.17
CA SER A 147 4.77 -31.80 -20.78
C SER A 147 4.65 -32.02 -19.28
N ASP A 148 3.56 -32.68 -18.89
CA ASP A 148 3.30 -33.28 -17.58
C ASP A 148 4.55 -33.90 -16.95
N ASN A 149 5.09 -33.26 -15.91
CA ASN A 149 5.46 -33.90 -14.65
C ASN A 149 5.95 -32.90 -13.62
N HIS A 150 5.50 -33.12 -12.39
CA HIS A 150 5.84 -32.47 -11.14
C HIS A 150 7.21 -31.77 -11.06
N GLU A 151 7.18 -30.43 -11.12
CA GLU A 151 7.84 -29.52 -10.19
C GLU A 151 7.29 -28.11 -10.47
N VAL A 152 6.47 -27.56 -9.56
CA VAL A 152 5.96 -26.18 -9.63
C VAL A 152 7.11 -25.24 -9.27
N SER A 153 8.14 -25.19 -10.12
CA SER A 153 9.31 -24.33 -9.98
C SER A 153 9.17 -23.16 -10.94
N GLY A 154 8.81 -21.98 -10.40
CA GLY A 154 8.97 -20.71 -11.10
C GLY A 154 7.85 -19.68 -10.96
N GLN A 155 6.64 -20.06 -10.54
CA GLN A 155 5.56 -19.09 -10.29
C GLN A 155 5.80 -18.37 -8.96
N LYS A 156 6.50 -17.24 -9.01
CA LYS A 156 6.63 -16.33 -7.86
C LYS A 156 5.42 -15.41 -7.84
N LEU A 157 4.66 -15.44 -6.74
CA LEU A 157 3.71 -14.37 -6.42
C LEU A 157 4.50 -13.07 -6.33
N THR A 158 4.30 -12.18 -7.30
CA THR A 158 4.88 -10.85 -7.20
C THR A 158 4.10 -10.06 -6.17
N CYS A 159 4.79 -9.16 -5.49
CA CYS A 159 4.20 -8.18 -4.57
C CYS A 159 3.46 -7.06 -5.35
N ALA A 160 2.90 -7.41 -6.51
CA ALA A 160 1.88 -6.68 -7.23
C ALA A 160 0.50 -6.81 -6.57
N ALA A 161 0.41 -7.49 -5.44
CA ALA A 161 -0.86 -7.81 -4.82
C ALA A 161 -1.02 -6.97 -3.56
N ILE A 162 -1.47 -5.74 -3.75
CA ILE A 162 -1.99 -4.95 -2.65
C ILE A 162 -3.14 -5.75 -2.01
N THR A 163 -3.01 -6.07 -0.72
CA THR A 163 -3.86 -7.03 -0.01
C THR A 163 -4.94 -6.36 0.84
N LYS A 164 -5.92 -7.13 1.31
CA LYS A 164 -6.92 -6.66 2.28
C LYS A 164 -6.25 -6.06 3.53
N GLU A 165 -5.36 -6.83 4.15
CA GLU A 165 -4.63 -6.42 5.35
C GLU A 165 -3.84 -5.13 5.14
N TYR A 166 -3.27 -4.95 3.94
CA TYR A 166 -2.57 -3.72 3.58
C TYR A 166 -3.48 -2.50 3.63
N PHE A 167 -4.66 -2.59 3.00
CA PHE A 167 -5.63 -1.49 2.95
C PHE A 167 -6.29 -1.26 4.32
N GLU A 168 -6.53 -2.31 5.09
CA GLU A 168 -7.01 -2.21 6.47
C GLU A 168 -5.99 -1.51 7.37
N ARG A 169 -4.72 -1.88 7.30
CA ARG A 169 -3.66 -1.20 8.06
C ARG A 169 -3.50 0.26 7.64
N ALA A 170 -3.69 0.57 6.36
CA ALA A 170 -3.66 1.93 5.84
C ALA A 170 -4.87 2.74 6.32
N SER A 171 -6.07 2.15 6.35
CA SER A 171 -7.31 2.79 6.80
C SER A 171 -7.52 2.79 8.32
N GLY A 172 -6.70 2.06 9.08
CA GLY A 172 -6.76 2.04 10.54
C GLY A 172 -7.59 0.92 11.15
N ASP A 173 -7.58 -0.26 10.55
CA ASP A 173 -8.12 -1.51 11.10
C ASP A 173 -9.61 -1.42 11.52
N HIS A 174 -10.44 -0.73 10.71
CA HIS A 174 -11.89 -0.57 10.92
C HIS A 174 -12.32 0.19 12.18
N GLN A 175 -11.46 1.07 12.71
CA GLN A 175 -11.83 1.85 13.90
C GLN A 175 -13.02 2.80 13.66
N HIS A 176 -13.25 3.23 12.42
CA HIS A 176 -14.29 4.20 12.09
C HIS A 176 -15.10 3.78 10.84
N PRO A 177 -16.44 3.72 10.94
CA PRO A 177 -17.31 3.23 9.87
C PRO A 177 -17.37 4.16 8.64
N ASN A 178 -16.96 5.43 8.78
CA ASN A 178 -16.96 6.42 7.70
C ASN A 178 -15.54 6.76 7.20
N THR A 179 -14.62 5.80 7.30
CA THR A 179 -13.23 6.04 6.86
C THR A 179 -13.14 6.18 5.35
N LEU A 180 -12.55 7.27 4.88
CA LEU A 180 -12.11 7.45 3.49
C LEU A 180 -10.59 7.28 3.43
N LEU A 181 -10.12 6.31 2.65
CA LEU A 181 -8.72 6.10 2.35
C LEU A 181 -8.35 6.76 1.02
N GLU A 182 -7.61 7.86 1.10
CA GLU A 182 -7.02 8.56 -0.03
C GLU A 182 -5.66 7.92 -0.38
N VAL A 183 -5.59 7.26 -1.52
CA VAL A 183 -4.41 6.53 -1.99
C VAL A 183 -3.71 7.36 -3.04
N PHE A 184 -2.42 7.63 -2.87
CA PHE A 184 -1.59 8.33 -3.83
C PHE A 184 -0.56 7.35 -4.41
N PHE A 185 -0.55 7.19 -5.73
CA PHE A 185 0.50 6.46 -6.45
C PHE A 185 1.05 7.30 -7.58
N GLU A 186 2.33 7.10 -7.92
CA GLU A 186 2.91 7.72 -9.10
C GLU A 186 2.33 7.10 -10.37
N ASN A 187 2.09 7.93 -11.38
CA ASN A 187 1.63 7.44 -12.66
C ASN A 187 2.73 6.58 -13.31
N SER A 188 2.42 5.30 -13.45
CA SER A 188 3.23 4.30 -14.13
C SER A 188 2.30 3.21 -14.64
N ASP A 189 2.75 2.45 -15.64
CA ASP A 189 2.04 1.27 -16.15
C ASP A 189 1.63 0.31 -15.02
N TRP A 190 2.43 0.28 -13.96
CA TRP A 190 2.18 -0.48 -12.75
C TRP A 190 1.04 0.06 -11.89
N SER A 191 0.96 1.37 -11.67
CA SER A 191 0.00 1.99 -10.75
C SER A 191 -1.41 2.10 -11.35
N GLU A 192 -1.52 2.46 -12.64
CA GLU A 192 -2.81 2.69 -13.31
C GLU A 192 -3.68 1.43 -13.37
N SER A 193 -3.11 0.33 -13.85
CA SER A 193 -3.86 -0.91 -14.09
C SER A 193 -4.18 -1.68 -12.81
N LEU A 194 -3.34 -1.52 -11.79
CA LEU A 194 -3.38 -2.34 -10.59
C LEU A 194 -4.25 -1.70 -9.51
N ALA A 195 -4.07 -0.43 -9.20
CA ALA A 195 -4.68 0.15 -8.00
C ALA A 195 -6.20 0.36 -8.10
N TYR A 196 -6.74 0.74 -9.26
CA TYR A 196 -8.18 0.98 -9.41
C TYR A 196 -8.99 -0.33 -9.39
N VAL A 197 -8.58 -1.29 -10.23
CA VAL A 197 -9.23 -2.61 -10.28
C VAL A 197 -9.06 -3.36 -8.96
N ARG A 198 -7.92 -3.20 -8.27
CA ARG A 198 -7.71 -3.80 -6.94
C ARG A 198 -8.52 -3.09 -5.87
N GLY A 199 -8.60 -1.76 -5.87
CA GLY A 199 -9.46 -1.02 -4.95
C GLY A 199 -10.91 -1.50 -5.01
N LEU A 200 -11.43 -1.70 -6.22
CA LEU A 200 -12.75 -2.31 -6.44
C LEU A 200 -12.83 -3.74 -5.87
N GLN A 201 -11.84 -4.60 -6.15
CA GLN A 201 -11.82 -5.96 -5.63
C GLN A 201 -11.74 -6.00 -4.11
N LEU A 202 -10.96 -5.12 -3.49
CA LEU A 202 -10.76 -5.10 -2.06
C LEU A 202 -11.99 -4.58 -1.33
N SER A 203 -12.55 -3.47 -1.82
CA SER A 203 -13.78 -2.88 -1.30
C SER A 203 -14.97 -3.84 -1.42
N HIS A 204 -15.10 -4.54 -2.55
CA HIS A 204 -16.30 -5.32 -2.85
C HIS A 204 -16.17 -6.84 -2.64
N LEU A 205 -15.01 -7.43 -2.90
CA LEU A 205 -14.80 -8.89 -2.82
C LEU A 205 -14.11 -9.31 -1.53
N LEU A 206 -13.17 -8.50 -1.05
CA LEU A 206 -12.42 -8.81 0.18
C LEU A 206 -13.00 -8.12 1.42
N GLY A 207 -13.95 -7.19 1.26
CA GLY A 207 -14.71 -6.58 2.34
C GLY A 207 -13.92 -5.59 3.19
N VAL A 208 -13.10 -4.75 2.57
CA VAL A 208 -12.55 -3.57 3.24
C VAL A 208 -13.71 -2.58 3.48
N GLN A 209 -13.91 -2.14 4.73
CA GLN A 209 -15.05 -1.27 5.10
C GLN A 209 -14.79 0.23 4.88
N ALA A 210 -13.59 0.61 4.43
CA ALA A 210 -13.29 2.00 4.08
C ALA A 210 -13.71 2.29 2.64
N ALA A 211 -14.22 3.50 2.40
CA ALA A 211 -14.26 4.02 1.04
C ALA A 211 -12.83 4.27 0.55
N ILE A 212 -12.54 4.02 -0.71
CA ILE A 212 -11.19 4.15 -1.28
C ILE A 212 -11.25 5.10 -2.47
N ARG A 213 -10.38 6.11 -2.48
CA ARG A 213 -10.13 6.92 -3.67
C ARG A 213 -8.68 6.74 -4.11
N LEU A 214 -8.49 6.40 -5.38
CA LEU A 214 -7.17 6.35 -5.99
C LEU A 214 -6.85 7.68 -6.66
N ASN A 215 -5.70 8.23 -6.30
CA ASN A 215 -5.14 9.44 -6.88
C ASN A 215 -3.82 9.08 -7.56
N LEU A 216 -3.69 9.46 -8.83
CA LEU A 216 -2.48 9.24 -9.62
C LEU A 216 -1.69 10.54 -9.72
N VAL A 217 -0.38 10.46 -9.46
CA VAL A 217 0.50 11.62 -9.45
C VAL A 217 1.48 11.52 -10.60
N ASN A 218 1.43 12.47 -11.54
CA ASN A 218 2.34 12.45 -12.67
C ASN A 218 3.75 12.93 -12.29
N ALA A 219 4.68 12.88 -13.25
CA ALA A 219 6.08 13.28 -13.03
C ALA A 219 6.24 14.78 -12.66
N ALA A 220 5.24 15.62 -12.94
CA ALA A 220 5.22 17.03 -12.56
C ALA A 220 4.63 17.27 -11.15
N GLY A 221 4.15 16.22 -10.46
CA GLY A 221 3.51 16.32 -9.15
C GLY A 221 2.03 16.74 -9.20
N GLU A 222 1.42 16.71 -10.38
CA GLU A 222 -0.01 16.97 -10.57
C GLU A 222 -0.82 15.74 -10.21
N VAL A 223 -1.95 15.95 -9.53
CA VAL A 223 -2.79 14.87 -9.01
C VAL A 223 -4.02 14.72 -9.89
N SER A 224 -4.20 13.54 -10.46
CA SER A 224 -5.44 13.08 -11.08
C SER A 224 -6.26 12.34 -10.05
N HIS A 225 -7.41 12.90 -9.66
CA HIS A 225 -8.33 12.30 -8.70
C HIS A 225 -9.22 11.27 -9.39
N GLY A 226 -9.14 10.02 -8.94
CA GLY A 226 -10.04 8.96 -9.37
C GLY A 226 -11.39 9.02 -8.67
N GLU A 227 -12.28 8.12 -9.09
CA GLU A 227 -13.59 7.95 -8.46
C GLU A 227 -13.44 7.38 -7.03
N GLN A 228 -14.35 7.79 -6.15
CA GLN A 228 -14.46 7.20 -4.82
C GLN A 228 -15.25 5.90 -4.90
N ILE A 229 -14.61 4.81 -4.47
CA ILE A 229 -15.18 3.47 -4.41
C ILE A 229 -15.76 3.27 -3.01
N ALA A 230 -17.07 3.07 -2.90
CA ALA A 230 -17.74 2.78 -1.64
C ALA A 230 -17.50 1.32 -1.19
N PRO A 231 -17.45 1.03 0.12
CA PRO A 231 -17.44 -0.34 0.64
C PRO A 231 -18.74 -1.06 0.27
N ARG A 232 -18.66 -2.35 -0.09
CA ARG A 232 -19.87 -3.17 -0.24
C ARG A 232 -20.30 -3.67 1.13
N LEU A 233 -21.49 -3.28 1.58
CA LEU A 233 -22.09 -3.84 2.79
C LEU A 233 -22.31 -5.34 2.56
N SER A 234 -21.94 -6.15 3.56
CA SER A 234 -22.22 -7.59 3.50
C SER A 234 -23.74 -7.81 3.57
N PRO A 235 -24.30 -8.82 2.88
CA PRO A 235 -25.72 -9.16 3.01
C PRO A 235 -26.04 -9.42 4.48
N GLY A 236 -26.94 -8.63 5.06
CA GLY A 236 -27.30 -8.68 6.50
C GLY A 236 -26.85 -7.47 7.33
N GLN A 237 -26.18 -6.48 6.74
CA GLN A 237 -25.87 -5.19 7.38
C GLN A 237 -26.64 -4.00 6.76
N GLU A 238 -27.65 -4.27 5.92
CA GLU A 238 -28.60 -3.26 5.48
C GLU A 238 -29.62 -3.05 6.61
N ALA A 239 -29.46 -1.97 7.36
CA ALA A 239 -30.45 -1.45 8.29
C ALA A 239 -30.87 -0.04 7.84
#